data_AF-A0A382Y8H9-F1
#
_entry.id   AF-A0A382Y8H9-F1
#
_cell.length_a   1.000
_cell.length_b   1.000
_cell.length_c   1.000
_cell.angle_alpha   90.00
_cell.angle_beta   90.00
_cell.angle_gamma   90.00
#
_symmetry.space_group_name_H-M   'P 1'
#
loop_
_entity.id
_entity.type
_entity.pdbx_description
1 polymer ?
#
loop_
_entity_poly.entity_id
_entity_poly.type
_entity_poly.pdbx_seq_one_letter_code
_entity_poly.pdbx_strand_id
1 'polypeptide(L)' 'MSGIAELMLDLGYNIQGSDINLNENIQRLKKKGIKFFKGHNKKNIKNITAVVFSSAIKKNNPEL' A
#
# COMPACT_ATOMS: atom_id res chain seq x y z
N MET A 1 0.69 -8.68 0.69
CA MET A 1 1.17 -7.55 1.50
C MET A 1 0.14 -7.01 2.51
N SER A 2 -1.15 -7.36 2.39
CA SER A 2 -2.23 -6.89 3.28
C SER A 2 -2.00 -7.19 4.77
N GLY A 3 -1.48 -8.37 5.12
CA GLY A 3 -1.24 -8.73 6.53
C GLY A 3 -0.18 -7.87 7.22
N ILE A 4 0.91 -7.53 6.53
CA ILE A 4 1.94 -6.63 7.07
C ILE A 4 1.40 -5.21 7.22
N ALA A 5 0.63 -4.73 6.22
CA ALA A 5 0.01 -3.40 6.28
C ALA A 5 -0.96 -3.28 7.46
N GLU A 6 -1.72 -4.33 7.75
CA GLU A 6 -2.61 -4.40 8.90
C GLU A 6 -1.86 -4.36 10.23
N LEU A 7 -0.85 -5.21 10.40
CA LEU A 7 -0.03 -5.22 11.61
C LEU A 7 0.61 -3.86 11.87
N MET A 8 1.17 -3.23 10.84
CA MET A 8 1.80 -1.91 10.99
C MET A 8 0.80 -0.82 11.35
N LEU A 9 -0.42 -0.88 10.81
CA LEU A 9 -1.51 0.01 11.22
C LEU A 9 -1.87 -0.21 12.69
N ASP A 10 -2.04 -1.46 13.12
CA ASP A 10 -2.40 -1.81 14.50
C ASP A 10 -1.28 -1.40 15.49
N LEU A 11 -0.02 -1.32 15.03
CA LEU A 11 1.12 -0.79 15.78
C LEU A 11 1.19 0.75 15.80
N GLY A 12 0.26 1.45 15.17
CA GLY A 12 0.16 2.92 15.18
C GLY A 12 0.95 3.64 14.10
N TYR A 13 1.48 2.93 13.10
CA TYR A 13 2.14 3.57 11.96
C TYR A 13 1.13 4.15 10.97
N ASN A 14 1.53 5.24 10.30
CA ASN A 14 0.78 5.78 9.18
C ASN A 14 1.08 4.96 7.92
N ILE A 15 0.09 4.20 7.45
CA ILE A 15 0.22 3.28 6.33
C ILE A 15 -0.63 3.72 5.15
N GLN A 16 -0.03 3.65 3.97
CA GLN A 16 -0.72 3.79 2.69
C GLN A 16 -0.25 2.73 1.70
N GLY A 17 -1.09 2.40 0.72
CA GLY A 17 -0.76 1.37 -0.26
C GLY A 17 -1.40 1.60 -1.63
N SER A 18 -0.88 0.90 -2.62
CA SER A 18 -1.35 0.92 -4.00
C SER A 18 -1.44 -0.50 -4.54
N ASP A 19 -2.43 -0.75 -5.39
CA ASP A 19 -2.55 -2.00 -6.16
C ASP A 19 -3.34 -1.74 -7.44
N ILE A 20 -3.08 -2.52 -8.48
CA ILE A 20 -3.78 -2.46 -9.77
C ILE A 20 -5.24 -2.90 -9.57
N ASN A 21 -5.46 -3.91 -8.73
CA ASN A 21 -6.76 -4.52 -8.51
C ASN A 21 -7.34 -4.13 -7.14
N LEU A 22 -8.65 -3.88 -7.12
CA LEU A 22 -9.38 -3.77 -5.86
C LEU A 22 -9.88 -5.17 -5.47
N ASN A 23 -9.57 -5.62 -4.26
CA ASN A 23 -10.04 -6.89 -3.71
C ASN A 23 -10.63 -6.71 -2.31
N GLU A 24 -11.21 -7.75 -1.75
CA GLU A 24 -11.85 -7.72 -0.43
C GLU A 24 -10.88 -7.33 0.70
N ASN A 25 -9.61 -7.78 0.60
CA ASN A 25 -8.57 -7.42 1.56
C ASN A 25 -8.34 -5.90 1.58
N ILE A 26 -8.27 -5.27 0.41
CA ILE A 26 -8.13 -3.81 0.31
C ILE A 26 -9.35 -3.10 0.88
N GLN A 27 -10.56 -3.60 0.61
CA GLN A 27 -11.77 -3.00 1.18
C GLN A 27 -11.78 -3.08 2.71
N ARG A 28 -11.36 -4.21 3.28
CA ARG A 28 -11.23 -4.40 4.74
C ARG A 28 -10.21 -3.42 5.34
N LEU A 29 -9.04 -3.27 4.71
CA LEU A 29 -8.00 -2.34 5.15
C LEU A 29 -8.41 -0.88 5.01
N LYS A 30 -9.14 -0.51 3.94
CA LYS A 30 -9.74 0.82 3.79
C LYS A 30 -10.71 1.12 4.94
N LYS A 31 -11.55 0.16 5.33
CA LYS A 31 -12.47 0.32 6.47
C LYS A 31 -11.72 0.50 7.80
N LYS A 32 -10.53 -0.08 7.93
CA LYS A 32 -9.62 0.17 9.07
C LYS A 32 -8.92 1.53 9.03
N GLY A 33 -9.07 2.31 7.97
CA GLY A 33 -8.48 3.65 7.84
C GLY A 33 -7.19 3.71 7.01
N ILE A 34 -6.76 2.59 6.38
CA ILE A 34 -5.59 2.63 5.49
C ILE A 34 -5.94 3.42 4.22
N LYS A 35 -5.08 4.38 3.88
CA LYS A 35 -5.18 5.11 2.62
C LYS A 35 -4.74 4.22 1.46
N PHE A 36 -5.64 4.01 0.49
CA PHE A 36 -5.35 3.16 -0.66
C PHE A 36 -5.54 3.88 -1.99
N PHE A 37 -4.61 3.66 -2.91
CA PHE A 37 -4.61 4.20 -4.27
C PHE A 37 -4.80 3.08 -5.29
N LYS A 38 -5.72 3.27 -6.24
CA LYS A 38 -5.89 2.32 -7.34
C LYS A 38 -4.88 2.63 -8.45
N GLY A 39 -4.11 1.62 -8.85
CA GLY A 39 -3.04 1.73 -9.83
C GLY A 39 -1.75 2.34 -9.27
N HIS A 40 -0.66 2.11 -10.00
CA HIS A 40 0.67 2.58 -9.59
C HIS A 40 0.95 3.98 -10.13
N ASN A 41 1.35 4.90 -9.25
CA ASN A 41 1.68 6.27 -9.63
C ASN A 41 2.75 6.86 -8.70
N LYS A 42 3.72 7.57 -9.25
CA LYS A 42 4.79 8.25 -8.48
C LYS A 42 4.24 9.20 -7.40
N LYS A 43 3.04 9.75 -7.58
CA LYS A 43 2.38 10.61 -6.57
C LYS A 43 1.96 9.83 -5.31
N ASN A 44 1.79 8.51 -5.40
CA ASN A 44 1.36 7.66 -4.28
C ASN A 44 2.46 7.45 -3.23
N ILE A 45 3.73 7.76 -3.55
CA ILE A 45 4.87 7.66 -2.63
C ILE A 45 5.38 9.03 -2.15
N LYS A 46 4.55 10.08 -2.23
CA LYS A 46 4.93 11.40 -1.73
C LYS A 46 5.00 11.38 -0.19
N ASN A 47 6.12 11.83 0.37
CA ASN A 47 6.37 11.94 1.82
C ASN A 47 6.31 10.58 2.57
N ILE A 48 6.92 9.54 2.01
CA ILE A 48 7.02 8.22 2.64
C ILE A 48 8.44 7.94 3.12
N THR A 49 8.56 7.21 4.24
CA THR A 49 9.86 6.86 4.85
C THR A 49 10.44 5.59 4.27
N ALA A 50 9.59 4.63 3.91
CA ALA A 50 10.00 3.34 3.35
C ALA A 50 8.94 2.79 2.40
N VAL A 51 9.40 2.08 1.36
CA VAL A 51 8.54 1.33 0.43
C VAL A 51 8.73 -0.16 0.70
N VAL A 52 7.63 -0.89 0.85
CA VAL A 52 7.64 -2.35 0.91
C VAL A 52 6.90 -2.88 -0.30
N PHE A 53 7.57 -3.69 -1.11
CA PHE A 53 7.03 -4.26 -2.34
C PHE A 53 7.29 -5.77 -2.37
N SER A 54 6.44 -6.52 -3.08
CA SER A 54 6.64 -7.95 -3.27
C SER A 54 7.55 -8.22 -4.48
N SER A 55 8.05 -9.44 -4.59
CA SER A 55 8.82 -9.90 -5.76
C SER A 55 8.05 -9.78 -7.10
N ALA A 56 6.73 -9.64 -7.06
CA ALA A 56 5.91 -9.45 -8.25
C ALA A 56 5.94 -8.02 -8.81
N ILE A 57 6.46 -7.04 -8.06
CA ILE A 57 6.57 -5.66 -8.53
C ILE A 57 7.77 -5.54 -9.47
N LYS A 58 7.51 -5.12 -10.70
CA LYS A 58 8.55 -4.88 -11.72
C LYS A 58 9.39 -3.66 -11.36
N LYS A 59 10.68 -3.70 -11.71
CA LYS A 59 11.63 -2.59 -11.48
C LYS A 59 11.25 -1.25 -12.14
N ASN A 60 10.39 -1.29 -13.16
CA ASN A 60 9.90 -0.09 -13.84
C ASN A 60 8.60 0.48 -13.23
N ASN A 61 8.18 -0.03 -12.06
CA ASN A 61 7.03 0.51 -11.35
C ASN A 61 7.34 1.97 -10.95
N PRO A 62 6.46 2.94 -11.23
CA PRO A 62 6.69 4.36 -10.92
C PRO A 62 6.76 4.68 -9.41
N GLU A 63 6.51 3.71 -8.54
CA GLU A 63 6.57 3.80 -7.08
C GLU A 63 7.84 3.19 -6.47
N LEU A 64 8.74 2.67 -7.32
CA LEU A 64 10.11 2.30 -6.96
C LEU A 64 11.08 3.39 -7.40
#